data_AF-A0A6P0DR00-F1
#
_entry.id   AF-A0A6P0DR00-F1
#
_cell.length_a   1.000
_cell.length_b   1.000
_cell.length_c   1.000
_cell.angle_alpha   90.00
_cell.angle_beta   90.00
_cell.angle_gamma   90.00
#
_symmetry.space_group_name_H-M   'P 1'
#
loop_
_entity.id
_entity.type
_entity.pdbx_description
1 polymer ?
#
loop_
_entity_poly.entity_id
_entity_poly.type
_entity_poly.pdbx_seq_one_letter_code
_entity_poly.pdbx_strand_id
1 'polypeptide(L)'
;ACIEEAFAALATKAVAMPPILRLDIPEYRGEVDVKTAYVPGIEGFAIKISPGFFDNPKMGLPSTNGMMVLLSSRTGLVQALLLDNGYLTDVRTAAAGAVAAKHLSRENASVAAIFGAGMQARLQLEALTLVRPIREARIWARDAAKAKAAAMELAAKLGFPVTATSDARGAMTGAD
;
A
#
# COMPACT_ATOMS: atom_id res chain seq x y z
N ALA A 1 0.92 -14.51 1.33
CA ALA A 1 0.09 -15.53 0.68
C ALA A 1 -0.93 -14.88 -0.25
N CYS A 2 -2.05 -14.32 0.22
CA CYS A 2 -3.15 -13.87 -0.66
C CYS A 2 -2.75 -12.95 -1.83
N ILE A 3 -1.91 -11.93 -1.59
CA ILE A 3 -1.46 -11.01 -2.65
C ILE A 3 -0.52 -11.69 -3.65
N GLU A 4 0.33 -12.60 -3.17
CA GLU A 4 1.27 -13.36 -4.00
C GLU A 4 0.51 -14.33 -4.92
N GLU A 5 -0.48 -15.03 -4.37
CA GLU A 5 -1.38 -15.91 -5.13
C GLU A 5 -2.22 -15.13 -6.15
N ALA A 6 -2.65 -13.91 -5.81
CA ALA A 6 -3.37 -13.04 -6.74
C ALA A 6 -2.49 -12.63 -7.94
N PHE A 7 -1.20 -12.31 -7.73
CA PHE A 7 -0.26 -12.08 -8.83
C PHE A 7 -0.08 -13.32 -9.70
N ALA A 8 0.10 -14.50 -9.09
CA ALA A 8 0.21 -15.76 -9.83
C ALA A 8 -1.08 -16.04 -10.64
N ALA A 9 -2.26 -15.82 -10.06
CA ALA A 9 -3.53 -16.00 -10.75
C ALA A 9 -3.70 -15.02 -11.91
N LEU A 10 -3.32 -13.75 -11.74
CA LEU A 10 -3.35 -12.75 -12.82
C LEU A 10 -2.47 -13.16 -14.00
N ALA A 11 -1.32 -13.79 -13.74
CA ALA A 11 -0.40 -14.23 -14.78
C ALA A 11 -0.81 -15.55 -15.47
N THR A 12 -1.55 -16.43 -14.77
CA THR A 12 -1.77 -17.82 -15.21
C THR A 12 -3.22 -18.20 -15.46
N LYS A 13 -4.19 -17.39 -15.03
CA LYS A 13 -5.62 -17.66 -15.18
C LYS A 13 -6.29 -16.59 -16.03
N ALA A 14 -7.50 -16.90 -16.51
CA ALA A 14 -8.36 -15.96 -17.22
C ALA A 14 -9.02 -14.95 -16.26
N VAL A 15 -8.21 -14.10 -15.60
CA VAL A 15 -8.69 -13.01 -14.75
C VAL A 15 -9.35 -11.94 -15.62
N ALA A 16 -10.60 -11.59 -15.30
CA ALA A 16 -11.27 -10.46 -15.94
C ALA A 16 -11.09 -9.21 -15.07
N MET A 17 -10.35 -8.23 -15.58
CA MET A 17 -10.06 -6.97 -14.91
C MET A 17 -10.36 -5.80 -15.85
N PRO A 18 -11.56 -5.19 -15.75
CA PRO A 18 -11.91 -4.07 -16.63
C PRO A 18 -11.03 -2.84 -16.34
N PRO A 19 -11.01 -1.86 -17.28
CA PRO A 19 -10.38 -0.57 -17.04
C PRO A 19 -10.90 0.09 -15.76
N ILE A 20 -10.03 0.84 -15.10
CA ILE A 20 -10.39 1.61 -13.91
C ILE A 20 -11.39 2.69 -14.32
N LEU A 21 -12.55 2.72 -13.67
CA LEU A 21 -13.45 3.85 -13.79
C LEU A 21 -12.91 4.97 -12.90
N ARG A 22 -12.56 6.09 -13.51
CA ARG A 22 -12.08 7.29 -12.84
C ARG A 22 -13.06 8.43 -13.06
N LEU A 23 -13.38 9.14 -11.97
CA LEU A 23 -14.15 10.38 -11.98
C LEU A 23 -13.29 11.47 -11.36
N ASP A 24 -12.94 12.50 -12.13
CA ASP A 24 -12.28 13.69 -11.60
C ASP A 24 -13.32 14.72 -11.14
N ILE A 25 -13.06 15.36 -10.00
CA ILE A 25 -13.90 16.41 -9.40
C ILE A 25 -13.00 17.64 -9.16
N PRO A 26 -12.69 18.42 -10.22
CA PRO A 26 -11.69 19.49 -10.13
C PRO A 26 -12.03 20.57 -9.10
N GLU A 27 -13.32 20.89 -8.95
CA GLU A 27 -13.83 21.91 -8.01
C GLU A 27 -13.35 21.69 -6.58
N TYR A 28 -13.26 20.43 -6.14
CA TYR A 28 -12.86 20.06 -4.78
C TYR A 28 -11.47 19.41 -4.72
N ARG A 29 -10.69 19.53 -5.81
CA ARG A 29 -9.41 18.81 -5.98
C ARG A 29 -9.57 17.32 -5.62
N GLY A 30 -10.66 16.74 -6.14
CA GLY A 30 -11.08 15.38 -5.85
C GLY A 30 -10.91 14.46 -7.05
N GLU A 31 -10.73 13.17 -6.76
CA GLU A 31 -10.83 12.07 -7.70
C GLU A 31 -11.52 10.88 -7.03
N VAL A 32 -12.23 10.07 -7.81
CA VAL A 32 -12.80 8.80 -7.35
C VAL A 32 -12.42 7.72 -8.34
N ASP A 33 -11.79 6.66 -7.84
CA ASP A 33 -11.48 5.46 -8.61
C ASP A 33 -12.39 4.31 -8.18
N VAL A 34 -12.99 3.61 -9.14
CA VAL A 34 -13.71 2.34 -8.93
C VAL A 34 -12.98 1.22 -9.66
N LYS A 35 -12.65 0.16 -8.92
CA LYS A 35 -11.81 -0.97 -9.40
C LYS A 35 -12.47 -2.30 -9.03
N THR A 36 -12.44 -3.25 -9.94
CA THR A 36 -12.94 -4.61 -9.72
C THR A 36 -12.12 -5.62 -10.52
N ALA A 37 -12.15 -6.88 -10.09
CA ALA A 37 -11.62 -8.00 -10.85
C ALA A 37 -12.38 -9.28 -10.48
N TYR A 38 -12.64 -10.12 -11.49
CA TYR A 38 -13.09 -11.49 -11.28
C TYR A 38 -11.90 -12.44 -11.44
N VAL A 39 -11.68 -13.29 -10.44
CA VAL A 39 -10.60 -14.27 -10.43
C VAL A 39 -11.20 -15.68 -10.44
N PRO A 40 -10.97 -16.49 -11.48
CA PRO A 40 -11.49 -17.86 -11.54
C PRO A 40 -11.07 -18.71 -10.32
N GLY A 41 -12.06 -19.39 -9.72
CA GLY A 41 -11.88 -20.23 -8.54
C GLY A 41 -12.07 -19.53 -7.20
N ILE A 42 -12.36 -18.21 -7.19
CA ILE A 42 -12.75 -17.48 -5.98
C ILE A 42 -14.27 -17.27 -5.99
N GLU A 43 -14.95 -17.61 -4.89
CA GLU A 43 -16.41 -17.61 -4.78
C GLU A 43 -17.06 -16.22 -4.85
N GLY A 44 -16.26 -15.15 -4.70
CA GLY A 44 -16.69 -13.76 -4.76
C GLY A 44 -15.72 -12.86 -5.52
N PHE A 45 -16.19 -11.66 -5.84
CA PHE A 45 -15.39 -10.58 -6.39
C PHE A 45 -15.67 -9.29 -5.62
N ALA A 46 -14.67 -8.41 -5.55
CA ALA A 46 -14.77 -7.16 -4.79
C ALA A 46 -14.79 -5.95 -5.73
N ILE A 47 -15.68 -5.00 -5.45
CA ILE A 47 -15.64 -3.66 -6.02
C ILE A 47 -15.05 -2.72 -4.96
N LYS A 48 -13.91 -2.12 -5.28
CA LYS A 48 -13.29 -1.08 -4.47
C LYS A 48 -13.73 0.28 -4.98
N ILE A 49 -14.19 1.13 -4.07
CA ILE A 49 -14.45 2.55 -4.34
C ILE A 49 -13.47 3.35 -3.47
N SER A 50 -12.57 4.11 -4.11
CA SER A 50 -11.51 4.86 -3.42
C SER A 50 -11.52 6.33 -3.83
N PRO A 51 -12.16 7.20 -3.04
CA PRO A 51 -12.07 8.65 -3.18
C PRO A 51 -10.73 9.21 -2.65
N GLY A 52 -10.16 10.15 -3.40
CA GLY A 52 -9.06 11.01 -2.99
C GLY A 52 -9.50 12.47 -3.05
N PHE A 53 -9.52 13.17 -1.92
CA PHE A 53 -9.87 14.59 -1.80
C PHE A 53 -8.71 15.31 -1.13
N PHE A 54 -7.84 15.92 -1.94
CA PHE A 54 -6.52 16.35 -1.45
C PHE A 54 -6.55 17.61 -0.57
N ASP A 55 -7.69 18.33 -0.55
CA ASP A 55 -7.91 19.47 0.33
C ASP A 55 -8.55 19.12 1.68
N ASN A 56 -8.99 17.87 1.89
CA ASN A 56 -9.54 17.40 3.17
C ASN A 56 -8.68 17.72 4.40
N PRO A 57 -7.32 17.64 4.35
CA PRO A 57 -6.49 18.00 5.49
C PRO A 57 -6.69 19.43 6.00
N LYS A 58 -7.13 20.37 5.14
CA LYS A 58 -7.46 21.75 5.54
C LYS A 58 -8.69 21.81 6.45
N MET A 59 -9.53 20.78 6.41
CA MET A 59 -10.75 20.62 7.22
C MET A 59 -10.58 19.58 8.34
N GLY A 60 -9.35 19.10 8.57
CA GLY A 60 -9.08 18.04 9.56
C GLY A 60 -9.52 16.64 9.13
N LEU A 61 -9.81 16.41 7.86
CA LEU A 61 -10.19 15.10 7.31
C LEU A 61 -9.02 14.42 6.58
N PRO A 62 -8.99 13.08 6.48
CA PRO A 62 -8.00 12.37 5.66
C PRO A 62 -8.14 12.68 4.17
N SER A 63 -7.01 12.76 3.44
CA SER A 63 -7.02 12.95 1.98
C SER A 63 -7.58 11.75 1.21
N THR A 64 -7.50 10.56 1.78
CA THR A 64 -7.93 9.31 1.16
C THR A 64 -8.99 8.67 2.03
N ASN A 65 -10.00 8.08 1.38
CA ASN A 65 -10.99 7.23 2.02
C ASN A 65 -11.23 6.01 1.11
N GLY A 66 -12.04 5.05 1.54
CA GLY A 66 -12.47 3.97 0.68
C GLY A 66 -13.40 2.99 1.35
N MET A 67 -14.02 2.18 0.50
CA MET A 67 -14.81 1.03 0.91
C MET A 67 -14.65 -0.11 -0.08
N MET A 68 -14.97 -1.32 0.38
CA MET A 68 -15.02 -2.53 -0.44
C MET A 68 -16.44 -3.11 -0.39
N VAL A 69 -16.98 -3.47 -1.55
CA VAL A 69 -18.20 -4.28 -1.66
C VAL A 69 -17.81 -5.67 -2.12
N LEU A 70 -18.08 -6.70 -1.33
CA LEU A 70 -17.89 -8.09 -1.72
C LEU A 70 -19.21 -8.62 -2.28
N LEU A 71 -19.17 -9.21 -3.48
CA LEU A 71 -20.31 -9.80 -4.17
C LEU A 71 -20.04 -11.27 -4.48
N SER A 72 -21.08 -12.09 -4.44
CA SER A 72 -20.99 -13.48 -4.90
C SER A 72 -20.74 -13.53 -6.41
N SER A 73 -19.72 -14.27 -6.83
CA SER A 73 -19.46 -14.54 -8.26
C SER A 73 -20.54 -15.41 -8.90
N ARG A 74 -21.35 -16.11 -8.09
CA ARG A 74 -22.41 -17.00 -8.57
C ARG A 74 -23.75 -16.30 -8.75
N THR A 75 -24.12 -15.41 -7.83
CA THR A 75 -25.47 -14.80 -7.79
C THR A 75 -25.47 -13.30 -7.99
N GLY A 76 -24.31 -12.64 -7.90
CA GLY A 76 -24.21 -11.18 -7.91
C GLY A 76 -24.73 -10.51 -6.62
N LEU A 77 -25.19 -11.28 -5.63
CA LEU A 77 -25.68 -10.73 -4.37
C LEU A 77 -24.52 -10.18 -3.52
N VAL A 78 -24.75 -9.04 -2.89
CA VAL A 78 -23.82 -8.44 -1.93
C VAL A 78 -23.69 -9.38 -0.72
N GLN A 79 -22.45 -9.72 -0.38
CA GLN A 79 -22.11 -10.55 0.77
C GLN A 79 -21.57 -9.73 1.93
N ALA A 80 -20.83 -8.65 1.64
CA ALA A 80 -20.34 -7.73 2.66
C ALA A 80 -20.11 -6.33 2.10
N LEU A 81 -20.26 -5.33 2.97
CA LEU A 81 -19.82 -3.95 2.75
C LEU A 81 -18.82 -3.60 3.84
N LEU A 82 -17.58 -3.29 3.45
CA LEU A 82 -16.50 -2.93 4.36
C LEU A 82 -16.25 -1.42 4.26
N LEU A 83 -16.65 -0.69 5.31
CA LEU A 83 -16.35 0.73 5.50
C LEU A 83 -15.00 0.87 6.21
N ASP A 84 -13.95 0.38 5.55
CA ASP A 84 -12.62 0.19 6.14
C ASP A 84 -11.75 1.46 6.11
N ASN A 85 -12.29 2.56 5.59
CA ASN A 85 -11.62 3.83 5.39
C ASN A 85 -10.27 3.72 4.67
N GLY A 86 -10.15 2.75 3.74
CA GLY A 86 -8.94 2.51 2.97
C GLY A 86 -7.93 1.57 3.63
N TYR A 87 -8.21 1.00 4.79
CA TYR A 87 -7.31 0.06 5.49
C TYR A 87 -6.83 -1.10 4.60
N LEU A 88 -7.75 -1.78 3.89
CA LEU A 88 -7.37 -2.87 2.99
C LEU A 88 -6.58 -2.37 1.78
N THR A 89 -6.82 -1.12 1.34
CA THR A 89 -5.96 -0.49 0.33
C THR A 89 -4.55 -0.33 0.85
N ASP A 90 -4.39 0.09 2.10
CA ASP A 90 -3.10 0.31 2.71
C ASP A 90 -2.31 -0.99 2.87
N VAL A 91 -2.93 -2.01 3.48
CA VAL A 91 -2.31 -3.32 3.73
C VAL A 91 -1.94 -4.01 2.44
N ARG A 92 -2.85 -4.08 1.45
CA ARG A 92 -2.57 -4.80 0.18
C ARG A 92 -1.48 -4.11 -0.63
N THR A 93 -1.35 -2.78 -0.52
CA THR A 93 -0.30 -2.03 -1.25
C THR A 93 1.08 -2.34 -0.67
N ALA A 94 1.20 -2.40 0.66
CA ALA A 94 2.42 -2.84 1.34
C ALA A 94 2.76 -4.30 1.05
N ALA A 95 1.77 -5.19 1.13
CA ALA A 95 1.97 -6.61 0.83
C ALA A 95 2.40 -6.84 -0.63
N ALA A 96 1.88 -6.05 -1.59
CA ALA A 96 2.35 -6.13 -2.98
C ALA A 96 3.83 -5.74 -3.11
N GLY A 97 4.28 -4.71 -2.40
CA GLY A 97 5.69 -4.33 -2.34
C GLY A 97 6.57 -5.42 -1.72
N ALA A 98 6.11 -6.06 -0.64
CA ALA A 98 6.80 -7.18 -0.02
C ALA A 98 6.87 -8.41 -0.95
N VAL A 99 5.82 -8.72 -1.70
CA VAL A 99 5.86 -9.79 -2.71
C VAL A 99 6.90 -9.46 -3.78
N ALA A 100 6.93 -8.22 -4.28
CA ALA A 100 7.96 -7.82 -5.24
C ALA A 100 9.37 -7.97 -4.65
N ALA A 101 9.61 -7.49 -3.43
CA ALA A 101 10.90 -7.63 -2.76
C ALA A 101 11.29 -9.12 -2.56
N LYS A 102 10.34 -9.96 -2.15
CA LYS A 102 10.56 -11.41 -1.96
C LYS A 102 11.10 -12.10 -3.21
N HIS A 103 10.67 -11.68 -4.39
CA HIS A 103 11.06 -12.30 -5.66
C HIS A 103 12.20 -11.58 -6.38
N LEU A 104 12.40 -10.28 -6.15
CA LEU A 104 13.30 -9.45 -6.96
C LEU A 104 14.52 -8.92 -6.20
N SER A 105 14.49 -8.86 -4.86
CA SER A 105 15.66 -8.43 -4.09
C SER A 105 16.51 -9.62 -3.65
N ARG A 106 17.79 -9.37 -3.34
CA ARG A 106 18.69 -10.38 -2.77
C ARG A 106 18.10 -10.94 -1.48
N GLU A 107 18.22 -12.25 -1.27
CA GLU A 107 17.67 -12.92 -0.08
C GLU A 107 18.25 -12.37 1.23
N ASN A 108 19.49 -11.90 1.19
CA ASN A 108 20.20 -11.30 2.31
C ASN A 108 20.10 -9.76 2.39
N ALA A 109 19.18 -9.14 1.63
CA ALA A 109 18.94 -7.70 1.73
C ALA A 109 18.60 -7.31 3.18
N SER A 110 19.34 -6.35 3.72
CA SER A 110 19.35 -6.01 5.15
C SER A 110 19.23 -4.52 5.43
N VAL A 111 19.47 -3.65 4.44
CA VAL A 111 19.37 -2.18 4.56
C VAL A 111 18.28 -1.65 3.63
N ALA A 112 17.22 -1.07 4.19
CA ALA A 112 16.11 -0.50 3.41
C ALA A 112 16.21 1.03 3.27
N ALA A 113 15.96 1.55 2.07
CA ALA A 113 15.72 2.98 1.84
C ALA A 113 14.23 3.24 1.59
N ILE A 114 13.62 4.13 2.38
CA ILE A 114 12.19 4.46 2.31
C ILE A 114 12.03 5.92 1.92
N PHE A 115 11.24 6.16 0.86
CA PHE A 115 10.95 7.48 0.32
C PHE A 115 9.52 7.89 0.66
N GLY A 116 9.39 8.90 1.50
CA GLY A 116 8.14 9.35 2.09
C GLY A 116 8.04 8.98 3.57
N ALA A 117 7.13 9.66 4.28
CA ALA A 117 6.91 9.48 5.72
C ALA A 117 5.42 9.32 6.07
N GLY A 118 4.61 8.90 5.10
CA GLY A 118 3.16 8.65 5.27
C GLY A 118 2.85 7.23 5.75
N MET A 119 1.58 6.84 5.67
CA MET A 119 1.11 5.51 6.06
C MET A 119 1.81 4.39 5.26
N GLN A 120 1.91 4.55 3.94
CA GLN A 120 2.58 3.56 3.10
C GLN A 120 4.06 3.40 3.43
N ALA A 121 4.78 4.45 3.82
CA ALA A 121 6.19 4.31 4.23
C ALA A 121 6.35 3.36 5.43
N ARG A 122 5.43 3.44 6.40
CA ARG A 122 5.40 2.56 7.58
C ARG A 122 5.08 1.13 7.19
N LEU A 123 3.96 0.93 6.52
CA LEU A 123 3.49 -0.41 6.18
C LEU A 123 4.43 -1.12 5.20
N GLN A 124 5.05 -0.39 4.26
CA GLN A 124 6.03 -0.97 3.35
C GLN A 124 7.27 -1.46 4.12
N LEU A 125 7.81 -0.66 5.05
CA LEU A 125 8.94 -1.10 5.87
C LEU A 125 8.57 -2.32 6.71
N GLU A 126 7.42 -2.31 7.37
CA GLU A 126 6.92 -3.46 8.13
C GLU A 126 6.73 -4.69 7.25
N ALA A 127 6.17 -4.54 6.05
CA ALA A 127 5.96 -5.67 5.15
C ALA A 127 7.29 -6.22 4.59
N LEU A 128 8.31 -5.38 4.41
CA LEU A 128 9.65 -5.82 4.01
C LEU A 128 10.28 -6.74 5.07
N THR A 129 10.08 -6.47 6.37
CA THR A 129 10.64 -7.33 7.44
C THR A 129 10.04 -8.73 7.46
N LEU A 130 8.85 -8.91 6.87
CA LEU A 130 8.20 -10.23 6.76
C LEU A 130 8.86 -11.13 5.71
N VAL A 131 9.64 -10.56 4.78
CA VAL A 131 10.19 -11.27 3.62
C VAL A 131 11.71 -11.16 3.48
N ARG A 132 12.34 -10.24 4.22
CA ARG A 132 13.79 -10.00 4.21
C ARG A 132 14.32 -9.72 5.61
N PRO A 133 15.59 -10.07 5.89
CA PRO A 133 16.23 -9.84 7.19
C PRO A 133 16.68 -8.37 7.34
N ILE A 134 15.75 -7.43 7.23
CA ILE A 134 16.01 -5.99 7.39
C ILE A 134 16.52 -5.72 8.81
N ARG A 135 17.65 -5.03 8.91
CA ARG A 135 18.34 -4.66 10.16
C ARG A 135 18.61 -3.16 10.27
N GLU A 136 18.46 -2.42 9.17
CA GLU A 136 18.59 -0.97 9.15
C GLU A 136 17.60 -0.40 8.14
N ALA A 137 17.02 0.76 8.45
CA ALA A 137 16.28 1.54 7.46
C ALA A 137 16.58 3.03 7.52
N ARG A 138 16.49 3.69 6.36
CA ARG A 138 16.69 5.13 6.20
C ARG A 138 15.46 5.73 5.55
N ILE A 139 14.88 6.73 6.20
CA ILE A 139 13.68 7.43 5.73
C ILE A 139 14.08 8.80 5.22
N TRP A 140 13.79 9.06 3.95
CA TRP A 140 13.84 10.40 3.38
C TRP A 140 12.44 10.88 3.07
N ALA A 141 12.10 12.13 3.43
CA ALA A 141 10.88 12.77 2.98
C ALA A 141 11.08 14.29 2.85
N ARG A 142 10.25 14.94 2.02
CA ARG A 142 10.23 16.40 1.85
C ARG A 142 10.03 17.15 3.17
N ASP A 143 9.24 16.58 4.07
CA ASP A 143 8.99 17.09 5.41
C ASP A 143 9.88 16.33 6.40
N ALA A 144 10.95 16.99 6.84
CA ALA A 144 11.94 16.40 7.75
C ALA A 144 11.36 16.06 9.12
N ALA A 145 10.38 16.83 9.62
CA ALA A 145 9.73 16.56 10.90
C ALA A 145 8.91 15.27 10.82
N LYS A 146 8.16 15.07 9.72
CA LYS A 146 7.43 13.81 9.48
C LYS A 146 8.38 12.62 9.32
N ALA A 147 9.50 12.78 8.60
CA ALA A 147 10.50 11.72 8.46
C ALA A 147 11.07 11.31 9.82
N LYS A 148 11.46 12.28 10.67
CA LYS A 148 11.97 12.01 12.01
C LYS A 148 10.95 11.31 12.91
N ALA A 149 9.70 11.77 12.88
CA ALA A 149 8.62 11.13 13.64
C ALA A 149 8.39 9.68 13.20
N ALA A 150 8.30 9.42 11.89
CA ALA A 150 8.14 8.07 11.36
C ALA A 150 9.34 7.16 11.71
N ALA A 151 10.56 7.68 11.62
CA ALA A 151 11.76 6.93 11.96
C ALA A 151 11.79 6.54 13.45
N MET A 152 11.45 7.45 14.35
CA MET A 152 11.36 7.16 15.79
C MET A 152 10.29 6.10 16.09
N GLU A 153 9.11 6.23 15.52
CA GLU A 153 8.00 5.28 15.65
C GLU A 153 8.40 3.87 15.18
N LEU A 154 8.98 3.77 13.97
CA LEU A 154 9.36 2.50 13.36
C LEU A 154 10.56 1.87 14.06
N ALA A 155 11.55 2.65 14.50
CA ALA A 155 12.67 2.14 15.29
C ALA A 155 12.18 1.49 16.59
N ALA A 156 11.27 2.16 17.31
CA ALA A 156 10.68 1.64 18.54
C ALA A 156 9.86 0.37 18.30
N LYS A 157 9.08 0.33 17.21
CA LYS A 157 8.21 -0.80 16.86
C LYS A 157 8.98 -2.02 16.36
N LEU A 158 10.00 -1.83 15.53
CA LEU A 158 10.70 -2.90 14.82
C LEU A 158 11.95 -3.40 15.55
N GLY A 159 12.46 -2.65 16.53
CA GLY A 159 13.60 -3.07 17.34
C GLY A 159 14.95 -3.02 16.63
N PHE A 160 15.06 -2.29 15.52
CA PHE A 160 16.32 -2.04 14.81
C PHE A 160 16.45 -0.57 14.38
N PRO A 161 17.67 -0.09 14.06
CA PRO A 161 17.90 1.29 13.66
C PRO A 161 17.07 1.73 12.45
N VAL A 162 16.19 2.72 12.66
CA VAL A 162 15.51 3.47 11.60
C VAL A 162 15.86 4.94 11.76
N THR A 163 16.51 5.53 10.75
CA THR A 163 16.99 6.91 10.80
C THR A 163 16.31 7.79 9.75
N ALA A 164 16.14 9.07 10.06
CA ALA A 164 15.69 10.05 9.08
C ALA A 164 16.89 10.79 8.49
N THR A 165 16.87 11.02 7.17
CA THR A 165 17.91 11.77 6.46
C THR A 165 17.29 12.89 5.61
N SER A 166 18.00 14.02 5.49
CA SER A 166 17.66 15.10 4.57
C SER A 166 18.22 14.89 3.16
N ASP A 167 19.22 14.00 3.00
CA ASP A 167 19.83 13.68 1.73
C ASP A 167 19.18 12.44 1.09
N ALA A 168 18.42 12.68 0.01
CA ALA A 168 17.77 11.63 -0.77
C ALA A 168 18.79 10.64 -1.37
N ARG A 169 19.95 11.13 -1.81
CA ARG A 169 21.00 10.27 -2.37
C ARG A 169 21.62 9.41 -1.28
N GLY A 170 21.96 10.02 -0.14
CA GLY A 170 22.46 9.32 1.03
C GLY A 170 21.53 8.24 1.55
N ALA A 171 20.21 8.42 1.42
CA ALA A 171 19.24 7.36 1.76
C ALA A 171 19.44 6.09 0.93
N MET A 172 19.76 6.22 -0.37
CA MET A 172 19.93 5.09 -1.30
C MET A 172 21.32 4.47 -1.25
N THR A 173 22.36 5.25 -0.95
CA THR A 173 23.74 4.78 -0.99
C THR A 173 23.95 3.61 -0.03
N GLY A 174 24.20 2.42 -0.55
CA GLY A 174 24.38 1.20 0.24
C GLY A 174 23.09 0.60 0.81
N ALA A 175 21.92 1.03 0.32
CA ALA A 175 20.68 0.28 0.50
C ALA A 175 20.68 -0.97 -0.41
N ASP A 176 19.98 -2.02 0.02
CA ASP A 176 20.03 -3.34 -0.59
C ASP A 176 18.93 -3.66 -1.60
#